data_AF-A0A7V2N2N1-F1
#
_entry.id   AF-A0A7V2N2N1-F1
#
_cell.length_a   1.000
_cell.length_b   1.000
_cell.length_c   1.000
_cell.angle_alpha   90.00
_cell.angle_beta   90.00
_cell.angle_gamma   90.00
#
_symmetry.space_group_name_H-M   'P 1'
#
loop_
_entity.id
_entity.type
_entity.pdbx_description
1 polymer ?
#
loop_
_entity_poly.entity_id
_entity_poly.type
_entity_poly.pdbx_seq_one_letter_code
_entity_poly.pdbx_strand_id
1 'polypeptide(L)'
;MLGMNVNMFNVAASVLVMGLSIDYGVFIVRSRWASGPVRDGAAERAVVTSALTTLCGFGALSVARHPAMFSLGITVVLGIIPAMVCALLVIPALQHRTAGELEPS
;
A
#
# COMPACT_ATOMS: atom_id res chain seq x y z
N MET A 1 7.27 -2.52 23.27
CA MET A 1 5.97 -2.98 22.76
C MET A 1 6.17 -3.36 21.29
N LEU A 2 6.79 -4.49 20.95
CA LEU A 2 6.17 -5.82 20.77
C LEU A 2 7.12 -7.01 21.09
N GLY A 3 8.30 -6.78 21.67
CA GLY A 3 9.24 -7.87 22.04
C GLY A 3 9.85 -8.65 20.86
N MET A 4 9.60 -8.21 19.62
CA MET A 4 10.12 -8.85 18.41
C MET A 4 11.55 -8.37 18.15
N ASN A 5 12.47 -9.33 18.02
CA ASN A 5 13.85 -9.05 17.60
C ASN A 5 13.85 -8.63 16.13
N VAL A 6 14.45 -7.48 15.82
CA VAL A 6 14.59 -7.01 14.43
C VAL A 6 15.61 -7.92 13.73
N ASN A 7 15.16 -8.75 12.81
CA ASN A 7 16.01 -9.63 12.00
C ASN A 7 16.03 -9.18 10.53
N MET A 8 16.86 -9.83 9.69
CA MET A 8 16.93 -9.51 8.25
C MET A 8 15.58 -9.65 7.53
N PHE A 9 14.71 -10.56 7.98
CA PHE A 9 13.38 -10.73 7.37
C PHE A 9 12.46 -9.54 7.64
N ASN A 10 12.52 -8.93 8.83
CA ASN A 10 11.75 -7.73 9.14
C ASN A 10 12.25 -6.53 8.33
N VAL A 11 13.56 -6.43 8.11
CA VAL A 11 14.14 -5.40 7.23
C VAL A 11 13.67 -5.60 5.79
N ALA A 12 13.74 -6.83 5.27
CA ALA A 12 13.23 -7.16 3.95
C ALA A 12 11.72 -6.88 3.80
N ALA A 13 10.92 -7.23 4.81
CA ALA A 13 9.50 -6.92 4.88
C ALA A 13 9.25 -5.40 4.84
N SER A 14 10.06 -4.61 5.55
CA SER A 14 9.94 -3.16 5.58
C SER A 14 10.23 -2.54 4.21
N VAL A 15 11.25 -3.02 3.51
CA VAL A 15 11.57 -2.59 2.14
C VAL A 15 10.44 -2.96 1.18
N LEU A 16 9.88 -4.18 1.30
CA LEU A 16 8.74 -4.62 0.50
C LEU A 16 7.51 -3.73 0.73
N VAL A 17 7.17 -3.42 1.98
CA VAL A 17 6.06 -2.54 2.33
C VAL A 17 6.28 -1.15 1.75
N MET A 18 7.48 -0.59 1.85
CA MET A 18 7.80 0.71 1.26
C MET A 18 7.59 0.71 -0.27
N GLY A 19 8.07 -0.33 -0.97
CA GLY A 19 7.87 -0.48 -2.42
C GLY A 19 6.38 -0.48 -2.79
N LEU A 20 5.59 -1.34 -2.14
CA LEU A 20 4.14 -1.41 -2.38
C LEU A 20 3.42 -0.10 -2.08
N SER A 21 3.84 0.60 -1.02
CA SER A 21 3.26 1.89 -0.65
C SER A 21 3.45 2.93 -1.77
N ILE A 22 4.65 2.98 -2.35
CA ILE A 22 4.97 3.88 -3.45
C ILE A 22 4.16 3.49 -4.70
N ASP A 23 4.11 2.19 -5.01
CA ASP A 23 3.39 1.67 -6.18
C ASP A 23 1.89 2.01 -6.11
N TYR A 24 1.26 1.85 -4.95
CA TYR A 24 -0.16 2.20 -4.76
C TYR A 24 -0.41 3.69 -5.02
N GLY A 25 0.45 4.57 -4.51
CA GLY A 25 0.36 6.01 -4.78
C GLY A 25 0.52 6.34 -6.26
N VAL A 26 1.52 5.76 -6.93
CA VAL A 26 1.77 5.97 -8.36
C VAL A 26 0.59 5.51 -9.21
N PHE A 27 -0.04 4.38 -8.87
CA PHE A 27 -1.17 3.84 -9.62
C PHE A 27 -2.37 4.79 -9.59
N ILE A 28 -2.69 5.34 -8.40
CA ILE A 28 -3.77 6.32 -8.23
C ILE A 28 -3.45 7.62 -8.97
N VAL A 29 -2.25 8.16 -8.81
CA VAL A 29 -1.82 9.40 -9.50
C VAL A 29 -1.88 9.23 -11.01
N ARG A 30 -1.32 8.14 -11.53
CA ARG A 30 -1.29 7.86 -12.97
C ARG A 30 -2.68 7.71 -13.56
N SER A 31 -3.63 7.13 -12.82
CA SER A 31 -5.01 6.98 -13.29
C SER A 31 -5.70 8.32 -13.55
N ARG A 32 -5.34 9.35 -12.77
CA ARG A 32 -5.87 10.72 -12.89
C ARG A 32 -5.18 11.52 -14.00
N TRP A 33 -3.92 11.20 -14.31
CA TRP A 33 -3.12 11.90 -15.32
C TRP A 33 -3.20 11.25 -16.70
N ALA A 34 -3.76 10.05 -16.82
CA ALA A 34 -3.91 9.36 -18.10
C ALA A 34 -4.94 10.09 -18.98
N SER A 35 -4.53 10.54 -20.17
CA SER A 35 -5.34 11.28 -21.14
C SER A 35 -6.46 10.47 -21.84
N GLY A 36 -6.82 9.30 -21.29
CA GLY A 36 -7.87 8.43 -21.81
C GLY A 36 -9.14 8.48 -20.96
N PRO A 37 -10.24 7.83 -21.37
CA PRO A 37 -11.44 7.75 -20.54
C PRO A 37 -11.09 7.17 -19.17
N VAL A 38 -11.19 8.02 -18.14
CA VAL A 38 -10.98 7.61 -16.75
C VAL A 38 -12.02 6.55 -16.45
N ARG A 39 -11.59 5.30 -16.32
CA ARG A 39 -12.44 4.24 -15.78
C ARG A 39 -12.52 4.49 -14.28
N ASP A 40 -13.54 5.21 -13.85
CA ASP A 40 -13.78 5.54 -12.45
C ASP A 40 -13.59 4.29 -11.57
N GLY A 41 -12.68 4.39 -10.60
CA GLY A 41 -12.43 3.31 -9.64
C GLY A 41 -11.49 2.21 -10.11
N ALA A 42 -10.94 2.23 -11.34
CA ALA A 42 -10.10 1.13 -11.84
C ALA A 42 -8.77 1.01 -11.09
N ALA A 43 -8.16 2.14 -10.75
CA ALA A 43 -6.90 2.16 -10.01
C ALA A 43 -7.09 1.79 -8.54
N GLU A 44 -8.16 2.28 -7.93
CA GLU A 44 -8.59 1.95 -6.58
C GLU A 44 -8.85 0.44 -6.46
N ARG A 45 -9.58 -0.15 -7.42
CA ARG A 45 -9.82 -1.60 -7.46
C ARG A 45 -8.53 -2.40 -7.60
N ALA A 46 -7.60 -1.96 -8.45
CA ALA A 46 -6.32 -2.64 -8.63
C ALA A 46 -5.44 -2.58 -7.37
N VAL A 47 -5.42 -1.44 -6.67
CA VAL A 47 -4.73 -1.29 -5.39
C VAL A 47 -5.35 -2.20 -4.34
N VAL A 48 -6.68 -2.24 -4.25
CA VAL A 48 -7.40 -3.11 -3.30
C VAL A 48 -7.16 -4.59 -3.59
N THR A 49 -7.26 -5.05 -4.83
CA THR A 49 -7.02 -6.47 -5.16
C THR A 49 -5.56 -6.87 -4.94
N SER A 50 -4.61 -5.96 -5.22
CA SER A 50 -3.20 -6.16 -4.91
C SER A 50 -2.99 -6.31 -3.40
N ALA A 51 -3.47 -5.35 -2.61
CA ALA A 51 -3.37 -5.38 -1.15
C ALA A 51 -4.02 -6.62 -0.54
N LEU A 52 -5.21 -7.02 -1.01
CA LEU A 52 -5.88 -8.25 -0.57
C LEU A 52 -5.05 -9.50 -0.89
N THR A 53 -4.46 -9.58 -2.08
CA THR A 53 -3.60 -10.71 -2.46
C THR A 53 -2.36 -10.77 -1.57
N THR A 54 -1.75 -9.62 -1.27
CA THR A 54 -0.60 -9.55 -0.37
C THR A 54 -0.98 -9.91 1.07
N LEU A 55 -2.13 -9.42 1.56
CA LEU A 55 -2.65 -9.80 2.88
C LEU A 55 -2.97 -11.29 2.97
N CYS A 56 -3.52 -11.92 1.93
CA CYS A 56 -3.74 -13.36 1.92
C CYS A 56 -2.41 -14.13 1.93
N GLY A 57 -1.43 -13.74 1.11
CA GLY A 57 -0.12 -14.41 1.06
C GLY A 57 0.67 -14.27 2.36
N PHE A 58 0.88 -13.04 2.84
CA PHE A 58 1.62 -12.77 4.07
C PHE A 58 0.82 -13.07 5.34
N GLY A 59 -0.52 -13.01 5.27
CA GLY A 59 -1.40 -13.47 6.34
C GLY A 59 -1.31 -14.98 6.54
N ALA A 60 -1.27 -15.77 5.47
CA ALA A 60 -1.02 -17.21 5.57
C ALA A 60 0.37 -17.51 6.16
N LEU A 61 1.40 -16.76 5.78
CA LEU A 61 2.75 -16.83 6.39
C LEU A 61 2.74 -16.49 7.89
N SER A 62 1.83 -15.63 8.34
CA SER A 62 1.65 -15.29 9.75
C SER A 62 1.07 -16.45 10.58
N VAL A 63 0.62 -17.55 9.95
CA VAL A 63 0.20 -18.78 10.64
C VAL A 63 1.32 -19.83 10.64
N ALA A 64 2.43 -19.57 9.94
CA ALA A 64 3.54 -20.52 9.86
C ALA A 64 4.21 -20.70 11.23
N ARG A 65 4.54 -21.95 11.57
CA ARG A 65 5.25 -22.30 12.83
C ARG A 65 6.68 -21.77 12.89
N HIS A 66 7.25 -21.33 11.77
CA HIS A 66 8.64 -20.86 11.74
C HIS A 66 8.72 -19.39 12.18
N PRO A 67 9.45 -19.07 13.26
CA PRO A 67 9.44 -17.73 13.88
C PRO A 67 9.89 -16.61 12.93
N ALA A 68 10.77 -16.92 11.97
CA ALA A 68 11.18 -15.94 10.96
C ALA A 68 10.05 -15.60 9.96
N MET A 69 9.27 -16.60 9.52
CA MET A 69 8.16 -16.40 8.59
C MET A 69 6.99 -15.68 9.26
N PHE A 70 6.73 -16.01 10.53
CA PHE A 70 5.73 -15.34 11.35
C PHE A 70 6.02 -13.83 11.51
N SER A 71 7.27 -13.50 11.88
CA SER A 71 7.73 -12.12 12.06
C SER A 71 7.64 -11.31 10.76
N LEU A 72 8.02 -11.93 9.64
CA LEU A 72 7.91 -11.34 8.31
C LEU A 72 6.43 -11.06 7.96
N GLY A 73 5.57 -12.07 8.08
CA GLY A 73 4.14 -11.98 7.74
C GLY A 73 3.44 -10.86 8.50
N ILE A 74 3.64 -10.80 9.83
CA ILE A 74 3.06 -9.74 10.66
C ILE A 74 3.56 -8.35 10.26
N THR A 75 4.87 -8.20 10.00
CA THR A 75 5.45 -6.91 9.61
C THR A 75 4.81 -6.39 8.30
N VAL A 76 4.62 -7.27 7.31
CA VAL A 76 4.00 -6.88 6.03
C VAL A 76 2.53 -6.56 6.21
N VAL A 77 1.78 -7.39 6.93
CA VAL A 77 0.33 -7.18 7.16
C VAL A 77 0.10 -5.85 7.89
N LEU A 78 0.87 -5.56 8.93
CA LEU A 78 0.78 -4.30 9.67
C LEU A 78 1.20 -3.08 8.82
N GLY A 79 2.11 -3.26 7.87
CA GLY A 79 2.57 -2.18 6.98
C GLY A 79 1.61 -1.87 5.83
N ILE A 80 0.98 -2.89 5.24
CA ILE A 80 0.12 -2.73 4.06
C ILE A 80 -1.21 -2.06 4.38
N ILE A 81 -1.80 -2.36 5.54
CA ILE A 81 -3.09 -1.76 5.93
C ILE A 81 -3.01 -0.22 5.93
N PRO A 82 -2.08 0.43 6.65
CA PRO A 82 -1.96 1.88 6.62
C PRO A 82 -1.49 2.41 5.26
N ALA A 83 -0.65 1.67 4.53
CA ALA A 83 -0.23 2.06 3.18
C ALA A 83 -1.40 2.16 2.20
N MET A 84 -2.29 1.16 2.21
CA MET A 84 -3.49 1.14 1.39
C MET A 84 -4.44 2.29 1.76
N VAL A 85 -4.64 2.53 3.07
CA VAL A 85 -5.48 3.64 3.55
C VAL A 85 -4.91 5.00 3.11
N CYS A 86 -3.59 5.20 3.25
CA CYS A 86 -2.94 6.41 2.77
C CYS A 86 -3.08 6.59 1.25
N ALA A 87 -2.87 5.53 0.47
CA ALA A 87 -2.98 5.60 -0.99
C ALA A 87 -4.40 5.96 -1.45
N LEU A 88 -5.43 5.43 -0.79
CA LEU A 88 -6.83 5.64 -1.16
C LEU A 88 -7.45 6.92 -0.59
N LEU A 89 -6.95 7.45 0.53
CA LEU A 89 -7.51 8.65 1.15
C LEU A 89 -6.64 9.89 0.96
N VAL A 90 -5.32 9.78 1.21
CA VAL A 90 -4.42 10.94 1.26
C VAL A 90 -4.08 11.42 -0.14
N ILE A 91 -3.72 10.52 -1.07
CA ILE A 91 -3.38 10.88 -2.46
C ILE A 91 -4.54 11.63 -3.15
N PRO A 92 -5.78 11.11 -3.20
CA PRO A 92 -6.87 11.84 -3.87
C PRO A 92 -7.24 13.14 -3.15
N ALA A 93 -7.14 13.20 -1.82
CA ALA A 93 -7.37 14.45 -1.07
C ALA A 93 -6.33 15.52 -1.39
N LEU A 94 -5.06 15.15 -1.53
CA LEU A 94 -3.99 16.05 -1.94
C LEU A 94 -4.17 16.52 -3.39
N GLN A 95 -4.54 15.61 -4.30
CA GLN A 95 -4.81 15.97 -5.70
C GLN A 95 -5.97 16.96 -5.83
N HIS A 96 -7.02 16.83 -5.02
CA HIS A 96 -8.13 17.78 -5.01
C HIS A 96 -7.70 19.18 -4.53
N ARG A 97 -6.70 19.27 -3.65
CA ARG A 97 -6.14 20.56 -3.20
C ARG A 97 -5.32 21.24 -4.30
N THR A 98 -4.42 20.49 -4.94
CA THR A 98 -3.58 21.02 -6.02
C THR A 98 -4.39 21.40 -7.27
N ALA A 99 -5.50 20.70 -7.56
CA ALA A 99 -6.41 21.09 -8.63
C ALA A 99 -7.11 22.43 -8.33
N GLY A 100 -7.44 22.72 -7.07
CA GLY A 100 -8.06 23.98 -6.65
C GLY A 100 -7.12 25.19 -6.63
N GLU A 101 -5.80 24.99 -6.65
CA GLU A 101 -4.81 26.08 -6.74
C GLU A 101 -4.51 26.51 -8.19
N LEU A 102 -4.97 25.74 -9.18
CA LEU A 102 -4.71 25.96 -10.61
C LEU A 102 -5.90 26.54 -11.39
N GLU A 103 -7.03 26.84 -10.74
CA GLU A 103 -8.07 27.71 -11.31
C GLU A 103 -7.72 29.18 -10.96
N PRO A 104 -7.24 29.99 -11.92
CA PRO A 104 -7.06 31.41 -11.71
C PRO A 104 -8.43 32.08 -11.76
N SER A 105 -8.72 32.88 -10.73
CA SER A 105 -9.81 33.87 -10.69
C SER A 105 -9.79 34.82 -11.87
#